data_AF-A0A8B6EPI3-F1
#
_entry.id   AF-A0A8B6EPI3-F1
#
_cell.length_a   1.000
_cell.length_b   1.000
_cell.length_c   1.000
_cell.angle_alpha   90.00
_cell.angle_beta   90.00
_cell.angle_gamma   90.00
#
_symmetry.space_group_name_H-M   'P 1'
#
loop_
_entity.id
_entity.type
_entity.pdbx_description
1 polymer ?
#
loop_
_entity_poly.entity_id
_entity_poly.type
_entity_poly.pdbx_seq_one_letter_code
_entity_poly.pdbx_strand_id
1 'polypeptide(L)'
;MTGGGYAEIKQRELMYRLMISQLFYDGHQQLAVTLSNLVKAHPACPPSDRLFTVVKYGLDVEEEITGTKQNTTESTIPGTGIDLEFTTDVQTISPEAALYETCYVTAHKGPCRAAAFHPSGKLIATGSEDASIKVKSPSYVM
;
A
#
# COMPACT_ATOMS: atom_id res chain seq x y z
N MET A 1 26.66 9.04 20.32
CA MET A 1 25.71 8.09 19.70
C MET A 1 24.35 8.17 20.41
N THR A 2 23.59 9.26 20.26
CA THR A 2 22.37 9.54 21.06
C THR A 2 21.14 10.01 20.25
N GLY A 3 21.19 9.99 18.92
CA GLY A 3 20.12 10.54 18.07
C GLY A 3 18.84 9.70 17.97
N GLY A 4 18.93 8.37 18.15
CA GLY A 4 17.79 7.45 17.92
C GLY A 4 16.68 7.53 18.97
N GLY A 5 17.04 7.55 20.26
CA GLY A 5 16.03 7.55 21.34
C GLY A 5 15.18 8.81 21.39
N TYR A 6 15.75 9.96 21.01
CA TYR A 6 15.01 11.23 20.99
C TYR A 6 13.95 11.28 19.87
N ALA A 7 14.23 10.63 18.73
CA ALA A 7 13.26 10.52 17.63
C ALA A 7 12.07 9.63 18.03
N GLU A 8 12.34 8.50 18.67
CA GLU A 8 11.29 7.57 19.11
C GLU A 8 10.37 8.21 20.17
N ILE A 9 10.93 8.97 21.13
CA ILE A 9 10.14 9.70 22.13
C ILE A 9 9.19 10.69 21.44
N LYS A 10 9.68 11.48 20.50
CA LYS A 10 8.85 12.43 19.73
C LYS A 10 7.76 11.74 18.92
N GLN A 11 8.06 10.56 18.35
CA GLN A 11 7.07 9.77 17.62
C GLN A 11 5.96 9.26 18.55
N ARG A 12 6.31 8.79 19.75
CA ARG A 12 5.34 8.37 20.76
C ARG A 12 4.48 9.55 21.24
N GLU A 13 5.08 10.71 21.50
CA GLU A 13 4.35 11.93 21.83
C GLU A 13 3.35 12.32 20.74
N LEU A 14 3.76 12.26 19.47
CA LEU A 14 2.87 12.50 18.34
C LEU A 14 1.73 11.48 18.27
N MET A 15 2.02 10.20 18.51
CA MET A 15 1.02 9.13 18.51
C MET A 15 -0.08 9.39 19.54
N TYR A 16 0.28 9.71 20.79
CA TYR A 16 -0.71 10.04 21.82
C TYR A 16 -1.55 11.25 21.45
N ARG A 17 -0.94 12.28 20.85
CA ARG A 17 -1.69 13.45 20.37
C ARG A 17 -2.69 13.09 19.27
N LEU A 18 -2.31 12.24 18.33
CA LEU A 18 -3.22 11.77 17.27
C LEU A 18 -4.40 10.98 17.86
N MET A 19 -4.16 10.12 18.86
CA MET A 19 -5.22 9.40 19.57
C MET A 19 -6.21 10.35 20.26
N ILE A 20 -5.71 11.36 20.97
CA ILE A 20 -6.54 12.35 21.64
C ILE A 20 -7.35 13.17 20.63
N SER A 21 -6.70 13.63 19.55
CA SER A 21 -7.36 14.34 18.45
C SER A 21 -8.49 13.53 17.79
N GLN A 22 -8.30 12.22 17.63
CA GLN A 22 -9.33 11.32 17.10
C GLN A 22 -10.51 11.19 18.06
N LEU A 23 -10.26 10.98 19.36
CA LEU A 23 -11.33 10.92 20.36
C LEU A 23 -12.16 12.21 20.39
N PHE A 24 -11.52 13.37 20.24
CA PHE A 24 -12.23 14.64 20.10
C PHE A 24 -13.08 14.71 18.83
N TYR A 25 -12.56 14.22 17.70
CA TYR A 25 -13.25 14.17 16.41
C TYR A 25 -14.50 13.28 16.46
N ASP A 26 -14.39 12.12 17.10
CA ASP A 26 -15.47 11.14 17.23
C ASP A 26 -16.52 11.54 18.30
N GLY A 27 -16.33 12.66 18.99
CA GLY A 27 -17.25 13.19 20.00
C GLY A 27 -17.01 12.68 21.43
N HIS A 28 -15.96 11.91 21.69
CA HIS A 28 -15.58 11.39 23.01
C HIS A 28 -14.84 12.43 23.88
N GLN A 29 -15.47 13.61 24.07
CA GLN A 29 -14.88 14.78 24.72
C GLN A 29 -14.29 14.48 26.12
N GLN A 30 -15.05 13.78 26.97
CA GLN A 30 -14.61 13.49 28.34
C GLN A 30 -13.37 12.58 28.36
N LEU A 31 -13.35 11.53 27.53
CA LEU A 31 -12.22 10.61 27.43
C LEU A 31 -10.97 11.34 26.90
N ALA A 32 -11.14 12.18 25.87
CA ALA A 32 -10.06 12.94 25.28
C ALA A 32 -9.40 13.91 26.29
N VAL A 33 -10.21 14.63 27.08
CA VAL A 33 -9.73 15.55 28.12
C VAL A 33 -9.00 14.81 29.23
N THR A 34 -9.57 13.72 29.75
CA THR A 34 -8.92 12.91 30.79
C THR A 34 -7.57 12.38 30.32
N LEU A 35 -7.52 11.80 29.12
CA LEU A 35 -6.28 11.27 28.56
C LEU A 35 -5.24 12.38 28.35
N SER A 36 -5.63 13.51 27.75
CA SER A 36 -4.76 14.67 27.52
C SER A 36 -4.08 15.16 28.80
N ASN A 37 -4.83 15.19 29.92
CA ASN A 37 -4.30 15.61 31.21
C ASN A 37 -3.34 14.58 31.81
N LEU A 38 -3.66 13.28 31.70
CA LEU A 38 -2.82 12.20 32.22
C LEU A 38 -1.47 12.12 31.50
N VAL A 39 -1.46 12.23 30.17
CA VAL A 39 -0.23 12.17 29.37
C VAL A 39 0.45 13.53 29.22
N LYS A 40 -0.13 14.60 29.77
CA LYS A 40 0.34 15.99 29.63
C LYS A 40 0.59 16.38 28.16
N ALA A 41 -0.37 16.07 27.29
CA ALA A 41 -0.22 16.26 25.86
C ALA A 41 -0.02 17.75 25.51
N HIS A 42 1.02 18.03 24.71
CA HIS A 42 1.33 19.38 24.25
C HIS A 42 1.93 19.34 22.82
N PRO A 43 1.61 20.32 21.96
CA PRO A 43 0.58 21.35 22.07
C PRO A 43 -0.85 20.78 22.07
N ALA A 44 -1.84 21.67 22.23
CA ALA A 44 -3.26 21.31 22.25
C ALA A 44 -3.65 20.40 21.07
N CYS A 45 -4.53 19.43 21.34
CA CYS A 45 -4.97 18.43 20.38
C CYS A 45 -6.35 18.82 19.83
N PRO A 46 -6.45 19.52 18.68
CA PRO A 46 -7.73 19.80 18.06
C PRO A 46 -8.39 18.50 17.54
N PRO A 47 -9.73 18.45 17.40
CA PRO A 47 -10.42 17.34 16.75
C PRO A 47 -9.87 17.10 15.34
N SER A 48 -9.44 15.86 15.04
CA SER A 48 -8.95 15.46 13.70
C SER A 48 -9.02 13.95 13.50
N ASP A 49 -9.37 13.52 12.29
CA ASP A 49 -9.41 12.12 11.81
C ASP A 49 -8.06 11.62 11.24
N ARG A 50 -6.99 12.40 11.41
CA ARG A 50 -5.68 12.09 10.82
C ARG A 50 -5.11 10.77 11.32
N LEU A 51 -5.45 10.35 12.55
CA LEU A 51 -5.06 9.03 13.06
C LEU A 51 -5.69 7.92 12.21
N PHE A 52 -7.00 7.97 11.97
CA PHE A 52 -7.71 7.00 11.15
C PHE A 52 -7.09 6.90 9.75
N THR A 53 -6.78 8.04 9.14
CA THR A 53 -6.12 8.10 7.82
C THR A 53 -4.74 7.42 7.83
N VAL A 54 -3.90 7.70 8.83
CA VAL A 54 -2.56 7.08 8.95
C VAL A 54 -2.66 5.58 9.21
N VAL A 55 -3.58 5.15 10.08
CA VAL A 55 -3.80 3.72 10.36
C VAL A 55 -4.28 3.00 9.11
N LYS A 56 -5.23 3.58 8.37
CA LYS A 56 -5.69 3.03 7.09
C LYS A 56 -4.53 2.81 6.11
N TYR A 57 -3.69 3.83 5.90
CA TYR A 57 -2.52 3.67 5.03
C TYR A 57 -1.50 2.66 5.58
N GLY A 58 -1.33 2.57 6.90
CA GLY A 58 -0.46 1.56 7.50
C GLY A 58 -0.95 0.13 7.26
N LEU A 59 -2.24 -0.12 7.46
CA LEU A 59 -2.87 -1.43 7.23
C LEU A 59 -2.80 -1.84 5.76
N ASP A 60 -3.08 -0.92 4.83
CA ASP A 60 -2.91 -1.16 3.39
C ASP A 60 -1.48 -1.64 3.06
N VAL A 61 -0.46 -1.02 3.67
CA VAL A 61 0.95 -1.40 3.46
C VAL A 61 1.27 -2.75 4.11
N GLU A 62 0.72 -3.04 5.29
CA GLU A 62 0.89 -4.34 5.96
C GLU A 62 0.31 -5.50 5.12
N GLU A 63 -0.84 -5.29 4.49
CA GLU A 63 -1.44 -6.24 3.54
C GLU A 63 -0.56 -6.46 2.31
N GLU A 64 0.01 -5.39 1.73
CA GLU A 64 0.92 -5.48 0.59
C GLU A 64 2.19 -6.29 0.93
N ILE A 65 2.78 -6.08 2.11
CA ILE A 65 3.96 -6.83 2.58
C ILE A 65 3.59 -8.31 2.84
N THR A 66 2.40 -8.57 3.36
CA THR A 66 1.95 -9.92 3.72
C THR A 66 1.58 -10.74 2.47
N GLY A 67 0.91 -10.14 1.48
CA GLY A 67 0.61 -10.77 0.18
C GLY A 67 1.87 -11.11 -0.61
N THR A 68 2.94 -10.32 -0.48
CA THR A 68 4.24 -10.62 -1.11
C THR A 68 4.88 -11.90 -0.54
N LYS A 69 4.73 -12.17 0.77
CA LYS A 69 5.28 -13.38 1.40
C LYS A 69 4.55 -14.66 1.00
N GLN A 70 3.26 -14.60 0.69
CA GLN A 70 2.50 -15.78 0.24
C GLN A 70 2.79 -16.17 -1.22
N ASN A 71 3.21 -15.22 -2.06
CA ASN A 71 3.55 -15.49 -3.47
C ASN A 71 5.00 -15.95 -3.70
N THR A 72 5.83 -16.09 -2.65
CA THR A 72 7.25 -16.45 -2.78
C THR A 72 7.55 -17.92 -2.45
N THR A 73 6.53 -18.77 -2.17
CA THR A 73 6.76 -20.20 -1.88
C THR A 73 6.62 -21.16 -3.06
N GLU A 74 6.26 -20.73 -4.28
CA GLU A 74 6.29 -21.61 -5.47
C GLU A 74 6.63 -20.86 -6.76
N SER A 75 7.65 -19.99 -6.73
CA SER A 75 8.27 -19.55 -7.99
C SER A 75 9.30 -20.60 -8.40
N THR A 76 8.85 -21.55 -9.24
CA THR A 76 9.72 -22.47 -9.97
C THR A 76 10.87 -21.67 -10.58
N ILE A 77 12.10 -22.04 -10.19
CA ILE A 77 13.34 -21.46 -10.70
C ILE A 77 13.28 -21.54 -12.24
N PRO A 78 13.30 -20.43 -13.00
CA PRO A 78 13.35 -20.50 -14.45
C PRO A 78 14.75 -20.96 -14.85
N GLY A 79 14.94 -22.27 -15.02
CA GLY A 79 16.25 -22.81 -15.40
C GLY A 79 16.44 -24.33 -15.33
N THR A 80 15.54 -25.09 -14.72
CA THR A 80 15.71 -26.56 -14.62
C THR A 80 14.68 -27.29 -15.45
N GLY A 81 14.98 -27.49 -16.73
CA GLY A 81 14.32 -28.49 -17.60
C GLY A 81 12.86 -28.21 -17.94
N ILE A 82 12.48 -28.55 -19.17
CA ILE A 82 11.07 -28.69 -19.52
C ILE A 82 10.64 -30.03 -18.91
N ASP A 83 9.85 -29.99 -17.86
CA ASP A 83 9.28 -31.18 -17.24
C ASP A 83 8.05 -31.63 -18.04
N LEU A 84 8.19 -32.71 -18.82
CA LEU A 84 7.12 -33.25 -19.69
C LEU A 84 6.05 -34.05 -18.92
N GLU A 85 6.20 -34.23 -17.60
CA GLU A 85 5.25 -34.92 -16.73
C GLU A 85 4.33 -33.98 -15.93
N PHE A 86 4.31 -32.68 -16.28
CA PHE A 86 3.37 -31.73 -15.68
C PHE A 86 1.94 -31.99 -16.16
N THR A 87 1.15 -32.63 -15.30
CA THR A 87 -0.29 -32.84 -15.54
C THR A 87 -0.97 -31.47 -15.55
N THR A 88 -1.69 -31.16 -16.64
CA THR A 88 -2.20 -29.83 -17.02
C THR A 88 -3.37 -29.33 -16.15
N ASP A 89 -3.36 -29.59 -14.84
CA ASP A 89 -4.37 -29.07 -13.93
C ASP A 89 -3.94 -27.70 -13.39
N VAL A 90 -3.61 -26.78 -14.30
CA VAL A 90 -3.46 -25.36 -13.94
C VAL A 90 -4.87 -24.81 -13.74
N GLN A 91 -5.29 -24.64 -12.49
CA GLN A 91 -6.47 -23.86 -12.15
C GLN A 91 -6.22 -22.38 -12.45
N THR A 92 -6.36 -22.01 -13.71
CA THR A 92 -7.33 -21.02 -14.21
C THR A 92 -7.95 -19.96 -13.30
N ILE A 93 -7.30 -19.28 -12.35
CA ILE A 93 -8.01 -18.27 -11.52
C ILE A 93 -8.42 -17.00 -12.31
N SER A 94 -7.84 -16.76 -13.48
CA SER A 94 -8.18 -15.61 -14.33
C SER A 94 -9.45 -15.89 -15.15
N PRO A 95 -10.42 -14.95 -15.16
CA PRO A 95 -11.50 -14.94 -16.14
C PRO A 95 -11.01 -15.08 -17.59
N GLU A 96 -11.91 -15.50 -18.48
CA GLU A 96 -11.62 -15.56 -19.91
C GLU A 96 -11.22 -14.18 -20.46
N ALA A 97 -10.22 -14.14 -21.34
CA ALA A 97 -9.68 -12.89 -21.91
C ALA A 97 -10.77 -11.98 -22.54
N ALA A 98 -11.82 -12.58 -23.10
CA ALA A 98 -12.95 -11.89 -23.69
C ALA A 98 -13.82 -11.12 -22.68
N LEU A 99 -13.68 -11.41 -21.38
CA LEU A 99 -14.41 -10.74 -20.30
C LEU A 99 -13.71 -9.46 -19.82
N TYR A 100 -12.50 -9.18 -20.29
CA TYR A 100 -11.78 -7.94 -19.95
C TYR A 100 -12.12 -6.83 -20.93
N GLU A 101 -12.31 -5.63 -20.40
CA GLU A 101 -12.44 -4.41 -21.18
C GLU A 101 -11.17 -3.55 -21.10
N THR A 102 -10.93 -2.76 -22.16
CA THR A 102 -9.83 -1.78 -22.14
C THR A 102 -10.30 -0.50 -21.43
N CYS A 103 -9.97 -0.35 -20.15
CA CYS A 103 -10.42 0.81 -19.36
C CYS A 103 -9.62 2.10 -19.66
N TYR A 104 -8.39 2.01 -20.15
CA TYR A 104 -7.52 3.16 -20.36
C TYR A 104 -6.49 2.93 -21.47
N VAL A 105 -6.26 3.94 -22.31
CA VAL A 105 -5.24 3.91 -23.36
C VAL A 105 -4.37 5.16 -23.28
N THR A 106 -3.05 4.97 -23.34
CA THR A 106 -2.08 6.07 -23.47
C THR A 106 -0.97 5.67 -24.44
N ALA A 107 -0.42 6.65 -25.17
CA ALA A 107 0.60 6.41 -26.17
C ALA A 107 1.96 6.96 -25.76
N HIS A 108 3.02 6.18 -25.96
CA HIS A 108 4.40 6.68 -26.01
C HIS A 108 4.72 7.18 -27.43
N LYS A 109 5.82 7.91 -27.60
CA LYS A 109 6.30 8.35 -28.91
C LYS A 109 7.06 7.25 -29.66
N GLY A 110 7.34 6.14 -28.99
CA GLY A 110 8.00 4.96 -29.54
C GLY A 110 7.39 3.66 -29.03
N PRO A 111 7.88 2.50 -29.50
CA PRO A 111 7.41 1.19 -29.06
C PRO A 111 7.50 0.99 -27.54
N CYS A 112 6.40 0.56 -26.92
CA CYS A 112 6.37 0.13 -25.52
C CYS A 112 6.73 -1.36 -25.45
N ARG A 113 7.83 -1.69 -24.76
CA ARG A 113 8.37 -3.07 -24.72
C ARG A 113 8.49 -3.65 -23.31
N ALA A 114 8.22 -2.85 -22.28
CA ALA A 114 8.26 -3.29 -20.89
C ALA A 114 7.05 -2.76 -20.12
N ALA A 115 6.53 -3.58 -19.22
CA ALA A 115 5.52 -3.19 -18.23
C ALA A 115 5.80 -3.92 -16.91
N ALA A 116 5.55 -3.25 -15.78
CA ALA A 116 5.63 -3.83 -14.46
C ALA A 116 4.53 -3.27 -13.58
N PHE A 117 3.81 -4.15 -12.87
CA PHE A 117 2.94 -3.73 -11.78
C PHE A 117 3.78 -3.47 -10.54
N HIS A 118 3.41 -2.45 -9.77
CA HIS A 118 3.87 -2.35 -8.40
C HIS A 118 3.34 -3.57 -7.63
N PRO A 119 4.08 -4.15 -6.66
CA PRO A 119 3.63 -5.32 -5.91
C PRO A 119 2.24 -5.19 -5.27
N SER A 120 1.82 -3.96 -4.96
CA SER A 120 0.48 -3.68 -4.45
C SER A 120 -0.67 -3.71 -5.46
N GLY A 121 -0.38 -3.79 -6.76
CA GLY A 121 -1.38 -3.68 -7.83
C GLY A 121 -1.92 -2.26 -8.06
N LYS A 122 -1.59 -1.27 -7.21
CA LYS A 122 -2.11 0.10 -7.30
C LYS A 122 -1.47 0.96 -8.40
N LEU A 123 -0.36 0.50 -8.99
CA LEU A 123 0.37 1.22 -10.03
C LEU A 123 0.88 0.26 -11.11
N ILE A 124 0.95 0.78 -12.33
CA ILE A 124 1.65 0.17 -13.45
C ILE A 124 2.69 1.15 -13.99
N ALA A 125 3.89 0.64 -14.26
CA ALA A 125 4.95 1.36 -14.96
C ALA A 125 5.14 0.75 -16.36
N THR A 126 5.22 1.58 -17.39
CA THR A 126 5.51 1.16 -18.77
C THR A 126 6.77 1.84 -19.28
N GLY A 127 7.65 1.07 -19.94
CA GLY A 127 8.91 1.53 -20.51
C GLY A 127 8.91 1.46 -22.04
N SER A 128 9.40 2.53 -22.67
CA SER A 128 9.38 2.70 -24.12
C SER A 128 10.76 3.03 -24.68
N GLU A 129 10.95 2.70 -25.96
CA GLU A 129 12.16 3.00 -26.74
C GLU A 129 12.36 4.51 -26.99
N ASP A 130 11.34 5.33 -26.74
CA ASP A 130 11.45 6.80 -26.71
C ASP A 130 12.16 7.36 -25.46
N ALA A 131 12.82 6.49 -24.70
CA ALA A 131 13.51 6.79 -23.44
C ALA A 131 12.59 7.38 -22.34
N SER A 132 11.29 7.13 -22.41
CA SER A 132 10.32 7.56 -21.39
C SER A 132 9.73 6.40 -20.60
N ILE A 133 9.33 6.72 -19.36
CA ILE A 133 8.58 5.85 -18.48
C ILE A 133 7.25 6.53 -18.17
N LYS A 134 6.14 5.78 -18.18
CA LYS A 134 4.86 6.27 -17.68
C LYS A 134 4.43 5.45 -16.48
N VAL A 135 4.00 6.13 -15.42
CA VAL A 135 3.42 5.51 -14.23
C VAL A 135 1.95 5.91 -14.14
N LYS A 136 1.07 4.92 -13.97
CA LYS A 136 -0.38 5.11 -13.91
C LYS A 136 -0.99 4.30 -12.78
N SER A 137 -2.00 4.85 -12.13
CA SER A 137 -2.89 4.08 -11.27
C SER A 137 -4.00 3.47 -12.13
N PRO A 138 -4.23 2.14 -12.09
CA PRO A 138 -5.42 1.57 -12.67
C PRO A 138 -6.62 2.14 -11.91
N SER A 139 -7.47 2.88 -12.61
CA SER A 139 -8.72 3.38 -12.02
C SER A 139 -9.64 2.18 -11.78
N TYR A 140 -10.00 1.95 -10.52
CA TYR A 140 -11.02 0.96 -10.18
C TYR A 140 -12.36 1.48 -10.72
N VAL A 141 -12.84 0.86 -11.79
CA VAL A 141 -14.25 1.02 -12.21
C VAL A 141 -15.03 0.00 -11.39
N MET A 142 -15.87 0.48 -10.48
CA MET A 142 -16.83 -0.35 -9.74
C MET A 142 -17.87 -0.92 -10.69
#